data_AF-A0AAV0B401-F1
#
_entry.id   AF-A0AAV0B401-F1
#
_cell.length_a   1.000
_cell.length_b   1.000
_cell.length_c   1.000
_cell.angle_alpha   90.00
_cell.angle_beta   90.00
_cell.angle_gamma   90.00
#
_symmetry.space_group_name_H-M   'P 1'
#
loop_
_entity.id
_entity.type
_entity.pdbx_description
1 polymer ?
#
loop_
_entity_poly.entity_id
_entity_poly.type
_entity_poly.pdbx_seq_one_letter_code
_entity_poly.pdbx_strand_id
1 'polypeptide(L)'
;MGQDDNLDYQCDQSYWFPFKKKEIMIGCLIAGCTRTLMSRKTYNHIQVVLRLFDVQLPSWKTVQSAKTQLQKLTHCKKYTSLSVIGNPMTTASIQGLLKQELGNPIVAKYLDFYPENSEGENIYKLSQCEKWLHQYPRDLLAQMIRVGDQSFYIYEPAQIIDRNVVVPLYFYNKGNKLRAKVCKLNVLVLPSSLVELSISGDLNFYSSNMKEIMAEEFLKPYHEITFNDGRPLKSICRNELYGKVNSFIE
;
A
#
# COMPACT_ATOMS: atom_id res chain seq x y z
N MET A 1 -18.88 -17.24 1.04
CA MET A 1 -18.50 -18.01 2.24
C MET A 1 -16.99 -18.15 2.19
N GLY A 2 -16.30 -17.07 2.56
CA GLY A 2 -14.84 -16.98 2.51
C GLY A 2 -14.28 -17.59 3.79
N GLN A 3 -13.43 -18.59 3.65
CA GLN A 3 -12.59 -19.04 4.75
C GLN A 3 -11.45 -18.03 4.88
N ASP A 4 -11.49 -17.29 6.00
CA ASP A 4 -10.37 -16.55 6.52
C ASP A 4 -9.22 -17.53 6.80
N ASP A 5 -8.29 -17.62 5.86
CA ASP A 5 -6.96 -18.20 6.11
C ASP A 5 -6.21 -17.24 7.04
N ASN A 6 -6.50 -17.36 8.35
CA ASN A 6 -5.69 -16.85 9.43
C ASN A 6 -4.31 -17.52 9.36
N LEU A 7 -3.43 -16.96 8.55
CA LEU A 7 -2.00 -17.26 8.61
C LEU A 7 -1.44 -16.53 9.81
N ASP A 8 -1.54 -17.17 10.97
CA ASP A 8 -0.80 -16.81 12.16
C ASP A 8 0.69 -17.01 11.86
N TYR A 9 1.34 -15.96 11.35
CA TYR A 9 2.79 -15.92 11.16
C TYR A 9 3.44 -15.74 12.53
N GLN A 10 3.43 -16.79 13.35
CA GLN A 10 4.35 -16.87 14.48
C GLN A 10 5.77 -16.84 13.91
N CYS A 11 6.43 -15.69 14.06
CA CYS A 11 7.85 -15.55 13.77
C CYS A 11 8.60 -16.41 14.78
N ASP A 12 8.92 -17.65 14.37
CA ASP A 12 9.72 -18.60 15.15
C ASP A 12 10.97 -17.85 15.64
N GLN A 13 11.16 -17.70 16.96
CA GLN A 13 12.33 -17.02 17.56
C GLN A 13 13.65 -17.79 17.38
N SER A 14 13.73 -18.68 16.39
CA SER A 14 14.98 -19.32 16.01
C SER A 14 15.96 -18.26 15.50
N TYR A 15 17.19 -18.27 16.02
CA TYR A 15 18.30 -17.46 15.51
C TYR A 15 18.53 -17.59 13.99
N TRP A 16 18.01 -18.66 13.38
CA TRP A 16 18.17 -18.95 11.95
C TRP A 16 16.93 -18.64 11.12
N PHE A 17 15.88 -18.05 11.69
CA PHE A 17 14.69 -17.61 10.94
C PHE A 17 15.13 -16.81 9.70
N PRO A 18 14.57 -17.07 8.49
CA PRO A 18 13.41 -17.92 8.17
C PRO A 18 13.70 -19.43 8.02
N PHE A 19 14.92 -19.88 8.27
CA PHE A 19 15.30 -21.28 8.23
C PHE A 19 15.16 -21.96 9.60
N LYS A 20 14.83 -23.25 9.60
CA LYS A 20 14.74 -24.03 10.85
C LYS A 20 16.09 -24.22 11.53
N LYS A 21 17.17 -24.33 10.75
CA LYS A 21 18.55 -24.57 11.22
C LYS A 21 19.59 -23.98 10.26
N LYS A 22 20.81 -23.75 10.76
CA LYS A 22 21.96 -23.24 10.01
C LYS A 22 22.31 -24.09 8.78
N GLU A 23 22.27 -25.40 8.91
CA GLU A 23 22.68 -26.34 7.86
C GLU A 23 21.76 -26.25 6.64
N ILE A 24 20.47 -25.94 6.86
CA ILE A 24 19.50 -25.72 5.78
C ILE A 24 19.84 -24.45 5.00
N MET A 25 20.19 -23.38 5.70
CA MET A 25 20.63 -22.13 5.08
C MET A 25 21.90 -22.34 4.24
N ILE A 26 22.91 -23.02 4.79
CA ILE A 26 24.14 -23.35 4.07
C ILE A 26 23.84 -24.24 2.85
N GLY A 27 23.00 -25.26 3.00
CA GLY A 27 22.58 -26.11 1.88
C GLY A 27 21.87 -25.33 0.78
N CYS A 28 21.04 -24.35 1.13
CA CYS A 28 20.40 -23.44 0.17
C CYS A 28 21.41 -22.55 -0.57
N LEU A 29 22.44 -22.04 0.11
CA LEU A 29 23.52 -21.24 -0.49
C LEU A 29 24.37 -22.08 -1.45
N ILE A 30 24.77 -23.29 -1.05
CA ILE A 30 25.53 -24.22 -1.90
C ILE A 30 24.72 -24.64 -3.12
N ALA A 31 23.42 -24.93 -2.95
CA ALA A 31 22.55 -25.23 -4.09
C ALA A 31 22.40 -24.05 -5.07
N GLY A 32 22.81 -22.84 -4.66
CA GLY A 32 22.83 -21.62 -5.46
C GLY A 32 21.47 -20.93 -5.57
N CYS A 33 21.53 -19.69 -6.04
CA CYS A 33 20.38 -18.88 -6.44
C CYS A 33 20.57 -18.36 -7.86
N THR A 34 19.46 -18.26 -8.61
CA THR A 34 19.40 -17.72 -9.97
C THR A 34 20.44 -18.32 -10.92
N ARG A 35 21.57 -17.63 -11.15
CA ARG A 35 22.62 -17.98 -12.12
C ARG A 35 23.66 -18.97 -11.59
N THR A 36 23.66 -19.25 -10.28
CA THR A 36 24.60 -20.20 -9.63
C THR A 36 23.94 -21.55 -9.31
N LEU A 37 22.77 -21.83 -9.90
CA LEU A 37 21.99 -23.01 -9.56
C LEU A 37 22.76 -24.29 -9.91
N MET A 38 23.09 -25.08 -8.88
CA MET A 38 23.81 -26.32 -9.06
C MET A 38 22.86 -27.47 -9.38
N SER A 39 23.35 -28.46 -10.14
CA SER A 39 22.59 -29.68 -10.38
C SER A 39 22.46 -30.49 -9.09
N ARG A 40 21.38 -31.26 -8.95
CA ARG A 40 21.21 -32.22 -7.84
C ARG A 40 22.39 -33.17 -7.71
N LYS A 41 22.97 -33.61 -8.84
CA LYS A 41 24.12 -34.53 -8.86
C LYS A 41 25.35 -33.88 -8.23
N THR A 42 25.64 -32.63 -8.60
CA THR A 42 26.78 -31.88 -8.07
C THR A 42 26.60 -31.58 -6.58
N TYR A 43 25.39 -31.18 -6.17
CA TYR A 43 25.08 -30.97 -4.75
C TYR A 43 25.29 -32.24 -3.92
N ASN A 44 24.78 -33.39 -4.41
CA ASN A 44 24.96 -34.67 -3.72
C ASN A 44 26.44 -35.06 -3.61
N HIS A 45 27.24 -34.79 -4.63
CA HIS A 45 28.68 -35.05 -4.59
C HIS A 45 29.36 -34.20 -3.52
N ILE A 46 29.07 -32.89 -3.46
CA ILE A 46 29.55 -31.99 -2.42
C ILE A 46 29.11 -32.46 -1.02
N GLN A 47 27.85 -32.90 -0.89
CA GLN A 47 27.34 -33.45 0.36
C GLN A 47 28.13 -34.67 0.83
N VAL A 48 28.54 -35.57 -0.07
CA VAL A 48 29.35 -36.74 0.27
C VAL A 48 30.76 -36.33 0.68
N VAL A 49 31.41 -35.44 -0.08
CA VAL A 49 32.76 -34.95 0.23
C VAL A 49 32.79 -34.28 1.60
N LEU A 50 31.82 -33.42 1.90
CA LEU A 50 31.76 -32.70 3.18
C LEU A 50 31.45 -33.62 4.37
N ARG A 51 30.75 -34.74 4.15
CA ARG A 51 30.57 -35.77 5.19
C ARG A 51 31.88 -36.43 5.61
N LEU A 52 32.88 -36.50 4.72
CA LEU A 52 34.21 -37.02 5.07
C LEU A 52 34.96 -36.11 6.05
N PHE A 53 34.56 -34.84 6.12
CA PHE A 53 35.07 -33.84 7.06
C PHE A 53 34.08 -33.58 8.22
N ASP A 54 33.20 -34.53 8.51
CA ASP A 54 32.19 -34.45 9.57
C ASP A 54 31.18 -33.28 9.44
N VAL A 55 31.04 -32.70 8.24
CA VAL A 55 30.05 -31.64 7.97
C VAL A 55 28.76 -32.24 7.40
N GLN A 56 27.68 -32.16 8.18
CA GLN A 56 26.37 -32.71 7.80
C GLN A 56 25.51 -31.69 7.04
N LEU A 57 25.52 -31.77 5.71
CA LEU A 57 24.59 -31.01 4.88
C LEU A 57 23.22 -31.68 4.76
N PRO A 58 22.13 -30.90 4.64
CA PRO A 58 20.78 -31.41 4.42
C PRO A 58 20.65 -32.12 3.07
N SER A 59 19.68 -33.02 2.96
CA SER A 59 19.36 -33.65 1.68
C SER A 59 18.86 -32.63 0.66
N TRP A 60 19.04 -32.91 -0.64
CA TRP A 60 18.47 -32.08 -1.71
C TRP A 60 16.97 -31.83 -1.55
N LYS A 61 16.21 -32.85 -1.12
CA LYS A 61 14.76 -32.72 -0.88
C LYS A 61 14.47 -31.72 0.24
N THR A 62 15.27 -31.75 1.31
CA THR A 62 15.17 -30.82 2.44
C THR A 62 15.47 -29.39 1.99
N VAL A 63 16.53 -29.18 1.20
CA VAL A 63 16.86 -27.87 0.61
C VAL A 63 15.73 -27.36 -0.29
N GLN A 64 15.17 -28.22 -1.15
CA GLN A 64 14.07 -27.85 -2.02
C GLN A 64 12.82 -27.49 -1.24
N SER A 65 12.49 -28.28 -0.21
CA SER A 65 11.36 -28.01 0.69
C SER A 65 11.53 -26.67 1.42
N ALA A 66 12.72 -26.36 1.91
CA ALA A 66 13.03 -25.07 2.51
C ALA A 66 12.89 -23.92 1.50
N LYS A 67 13.39 -24.07 0.27
CA LYS A 67 13.21 -23.07 -0.80
C LYS A 67 11.72 -22.86 -1.14
N THR A 68 10.91 -23.92 -1.17
CA THR A 68 9.45 -23.81 -1.37
C THR A 68 8.77 -23.13 -0.18
N GLN A 69 9.20 -23.41 1.06
CA GLN A 69 8.70 -22.72 2.24
C GLN A 69 9.01 -21.22 2.19
N LEU A 70 10.25 -20.85 1.85
CA LEU A 70 10.62 -19.44 1.66
C LEU A 70 9.78 -18.74 0.60
N GLN A 71 9.50 -19.41 -0.53
CA GLN A 71 8.62 -18.85 -1.56
C GLN A 71 7.19 -18.62 -1.05
N LYS A 72 6.69 -19.46 -0.14
CA LYS A 72 5.40 -19.26 0.52
C LYS A 72 5.44 -18.07 1.48
N LEU A 73 6.51 -17.95 2.27
CA LEU A 73 6.70 -16.82 3.20
C LEU A 73 6.79 -15.48 2.46
N THR A 74 7.49 -15.45 1.32
CA THR A 74 7.63 -14.23 0.52
C THR A 74 6.40 -13.94 -0.33
N HIS A 75 5.39 -14.82 -0.39
CA HIS A 75 4.21 -14.67 -1.24
C HIS A 75 4.51 -14.44 -2.74
N CYS A 76 5.73 -14.74 -3.19
CA CYS A 76 6.12 -14.58 -4.59
C CYS A 76 5.63 -15.76 -5.43
N LYS A 77 4.38 -15.66 -5.91
CA LYS A 77 3.82 -16.60 -6.89
C LYS A 77 4.62 -16.53 -8.20
N LYS A 78 4.89 -17.68 -8.78
CA LYS A 78 5.49 -17.81 -10.11
C LYS A 78 4.43 -18.30 -11.08
N TYR A 79 4.43 -17.72 -12.27
CA TYR A 79 3.58 -18.13 -13.37
C TYR A 79 4.47 -18.71 -14.46
N THR A 80 4.08 -19.86 -14.98
CA THR A 80 4.76 -20.47 -16.13
C THR A 80 3.83 -20.34 -17.33
N SER A 81 4.33 -19.71 -18.38
CA SER A 81 3.66 -19.59 -19.67
C SER A 81 4.59 -20.07 -20.78
N LEU A 82 4.06 -20.25 -21.97
CA LEU A 82 4.87 -20.48 -23.16
C LEU A 82 5.09 -19.14 -23.87
N SER A 83 6.28 -18.95 -24.45
CA SER A 83 6.50 -17.88 -25.42
C SER A 83 5.71 -18.15 -26.70
N VAL A 84 5.63 -17.14 -27.57
CA VAL A 84 4.98 -17.26 -28.89
C VAL A 84 5.58 -18.41 -29.72
N ILE A 85 6.84 -18.78 -29.50
CA ILE A 85 7.56 -19.86 -30.21
C ILE A 85 7.66 -21.13 -29.34
N GLY A 86 6.87 -21.24 -28.26
CA GLY A 86 6.77 -22.47 -27.46
C GLY A 86 7.87 -22.69 -26.42
N ASN A 87 8.72 -21.69 -26.15
CA ASN A 87 9.72 -21.81 -25.07
C ASN A 87 9.04 -21.60 -23.70
N PRO A 88 9.30 -22.45 -22.68
CA PRO A 88 8.76 -22.23 -21.35
C PRO A 88 9.38 -20.98 -20.71
N MET A 89 8.53 -20.04 -20.31
CA MET A 89 8.89 -18.83 -19.59
C MET A 89 8.31 -18.89 -18.18
N THR A 90 9.12 -18.57 -17.19
CA THR A 90 8.66 -18.45 -15.79
C THR A 90 8.84 -17.02 -15.33
N THR A 91 7.74 -16.36 -15.00
CA THR A 91 7.71 -14.99 -14.47
C THR A 91 7.25 -14.99 -13.03
N ALA A 92 7.76 -14.05 -12.24
CA ALA A 92 7.23 -13.80 -10.90
C ALA A 92 6.02 -12.86 -10.98
N SER A 93 5.13 -12.94 -10.00
CA SER A 93 4.02 -11.99 -9.86
C SER A 93 4.54 -10.56 -9.70
N ILE A 94 4.25 -9.70 -10.68
CA ILE A 94 4.59 -8.27 -10.59
C ILE A 94 3.92 -7.65 -9.36
N GLN A 95 2.65 -7.98 -9.10
CA GLN A 95 1.93 -7.51 -7.91
C GLN A 95 2.62 -7.94 -6.61
N GLY A 96 3.10 -9.19 -6.55
CA GLY A 96 3.84 -9.70 -5.39
C GLY A 96 5.17 -8.98 -5.18
N LEU A 97 5.91 -8.73 -6.25
CA LEU A 97 7.16 -7.97 -6.21
C LEU A 97 6.94 -6.52 -5.76
N LEU A 98 5.99 -5.81 -6.37
CA LEU A 98 5.65 -4.45 -5.99
C LEU A 98 5.23 -4.37 -4.52
N LYS A 99 4.40 -5.31 -4.04
CA LYS A 99 4.00 -5.37 -2.63
C LYS A 99 5.22 -5.47 -1.69
N GLN A 100 6.23 -6.24 -2.06
CA GLN A 100 7.45 -6.37 -1.26
C GLN A 100 8.30 -5.11 -1.28
N GLU A 101 8.49 -4.50 -2.45
CA GLU A 101 9.28 -3.27 -2.59
C GLU A 101 8.62 -2.11 -1.85
N LEU A 102 7.30 -1.97 -1.95
CA LEU A 102 6.53 -0.96 -1.21
C LEU A 102 6.58 -1.18 0.30
N GLY A 103 6.60 -2.44 0.76
CA GLY A 103 6.70 -2.80 2.16
C GLY A 103 8.12 -2.76 2.74
N ASN A 104 9.14 -2.57 1.90
CA ASN A 104 10.53 -2.56 2.32
C ASN A 104 10.91 -1.16 2.88
N PRO A 105 11.20 -1.01 4.19
CA PRO A 105 11.51 0.29 4.77
C PRO A 105 12.77 0.94 4.19
N ILE A 106 13.71 0.14 3.65
CA ILE A 106 14.92 0.65 3.00
C ILE A 106 14.60 1.28 1.63
N VAL A 107 13.59 0.75 0.94
CA VAL A 107 13.19 1.23 -0.40
C VAL A 107 12.14 2.32 -0.27
N ALA A 108 11.18 2.16 0.64
CA ALA A 108 10.07 3.09 0.88
C ALA A 108 10.53 4.54 1.11
N LYS A 109 11.69 4.76 1.77
CA LYS A 109 12.27 6.11 1.97
C LYS A 109 12.68 6.85 0.69
N TYR A 110 12.81 6.14 -0.43
CA TYR A 110 13.15 6.71 -1.74
C TYR A 110 11.93 6.79 -2.67
N LEU A 111 10.75 6.37 -2.20
CA LEU A 111 9.51 6.42 -2.97
C LEU A 111 8.69 7.63 -2.55
N ASP A 112 8.18 8.35 -3.55
CA ASP A 112 7.23 9.43 -3.35
C ASP A 112 5.81 8.84 -3.43
N PHE A 113 5.09 8.80 -2.31
CA PHE A 113 3.72 8.25 -2.23
C PHE A 113 2.62 9.27 -2.55
N TYR A 114 2.98 10.54 -2.57
CA TYR A 114 2.06 11.64 -2.85
C TYR A 114 2.54 12.36 -4.12
N PRO A 115 1.60 12.82 -4.96
CA PRO A 115 1.97 13.70 -6.07
C PRO A 115 2.56 15.00 -5.54
N GLU A 116 3.45 15.58 -6.31
CA GLU A 116 4.11 16.86 -6.03
C GLU A 116 3.62 17.90 -7.03
N ASN A 117 3.10 19.02 -6.53
CA ASN A 117 2.80 20.17 -7.36
C ASN A 117 4.05 21.05 -7.48
N SER A 118 4.75 20.92 -8.61
CA SER A 118 5.92 21.74 -8.95
C SER A 118 5.58 23.00 -9.76
N GLU A 119 4.28 23.28 -9.95
CA GLU A 119 3.78 24.42 -10.76
C GLU A 119 4.31 24.46 -12.20
N GLY A 120 4.74 23.30 -12.73
CA GLY A 120 5.29 23.18 -14.07
C GLY A 120 6.79 23.48 -14.17
N GLU A 121 7.45 23.82 -13.06
CA GLU A 121 8.87 24.12 -13.03
C GLU A 121 9.70 22.90 -12.60
N ASN A 122 10.93 22.81 -13.12
CA ASN A 122 11.97 21.84 -12.72
C ASN A 122 11.42 20.42 -12.49
N ILE A 123 10.80 19.83 -13.52
CA ILE A 123 10.23 18.48 -13.45
C ILE A 123 11.35 17.46 -13.68
N TYR A 124 11.71 16.70 -12.65
CA TYR A 124 12.76 15.66 -12.71
C TYR A 124 12.32 14.31 -12.10
N LYS A 125 11.09 14.22 -11.56
CA LYS A 125 10.51 13.00 -10.98
C LYS A 125 9.10 12.73 -11.51
N LEU A 126 8.69 11.46 -11.48
CA LEU A 126 7.33 11.05 -11.84
C LEU A 126 6.26 11.60 -10.88
N SER A 127 6.61 11.81 -9.61
CA SER A 127 5.71 12.40 -8.61
C SER A 127 5.24 13.81 -8.99
N GLN A 128 6.04 14.54 -9.77
CA GLN A 128 5.74 15.89 -10.26
C GLN A 128 4.85 15.89 -11.51
N CYS A 129 4.46 14.72 -12.03
CA CYS A 129 3.60 14.63 -13.19
C CYS A 129 2.18 15.11 -12.85
N GLU A 130 1.66 16.05 -13.64
CA GLU A 130 0.31 16.59 -13.44
C GLU A 130 -0.78 15.52 -13.51
N LYS A 131 -0.55 14.43 -14.27
CA LYS A 131 -1.47 13.28 -14.30
C LYS A 131 -1.71 12.70 -12.92
N TRP A 132 -0.65 12.57 -12.14
CA TRP A 132 -0.68 12.05 -10.78
C TRP A 132 -1.23 13.05 -9.77
N LEU A 133 -1.22 14.35 -10.11
CA LEU A 133 -1.79 15.39 -9.26
C LEU A 133 -3.33 15.39 -9.30
N HIS A 134 -3.93 15.35 -10.51
CA HIS A 134 -5.39 15.47 -10.64
C HIS A 134 -6.05 14.82 -11.86
N GLN A 135 -5.30 14.33 -12.86
CA GLN A 135 -5.91 13.82 -14.10
C GLN A 135 -6.30 12.32 -14.03
N TYR A 136 -5.86 11.59 -13.00
CA TYR A 136 -6.38 10.25 -12.72
C TYR A 136 -7.66 10.30 -11.87
N PRO A 137 -8.55 9.30 -12.00
CA PRO A 137 -9.66 9.11 -11.07
C PRO A 137 -9.17 9.16 -9.62
N ARG A 138 -9.91 9.88 -8.76
CA ARG A 138 -9.49 10.11 -7.37
C ARG A 138 -9.25 8.83 -6.60
N ASP A 139 -9.94 7.73 -6.91
CA ASP A 139 -9.79 6.42 -6.27
C ASP A 139 -8.43 5.74 -6.54
N LEU A 140 -7.70 6.21 -7.57
CA LEU A 140 -6.34 5.78 -7.89
C LEU A 140 -5.27 6.72 -7.33
N LEU A 141 -5.66 7.89 -6.83
CA LEU A 141 -4.76 8.85 -6.20
C LEU A 141 -4.52 8.47 -4.72
N ALA A 142 -3.71 9.27 -4.03
CA ALA A 142 -3.48 9.08 -2.60
C ALA A 142 -4.81 9.22 -1.82
N GLN A 143 -5.27 8.10 -1.24
CA GLN A 143 -6.56 8.03 -0.55
C GLN A 143 -6.54 8.58 0.88
N MET A 144 -5.35 8.60 1.50
CA MET A 144 -5.21 8.84 2.93
C MET A 144 -3.91 9.57 3.25
N ILE A 145 -3.98 10.43 4.25
CA ILE A 145 -2.81 10.99 4.93
C ILE A 145 -2.87 10.66 6.41
N ARG A 146 -1.69 10.61 7.03
CA ARG A 146 -1.55 10.46 8.48
C ARG A 146 -0.99 11.76 9.06
N VAL A 147 -1.70 12.31 10.05
CA VAL A 147 -1.32 13.52 10.78
C VAL A 147 -1.31 13.16 12.26
N GLY A 148 -0.13 13.16 12.87
CA GLY A 148 0.06 12.56 14.19
C GLY A 148 -0.37 11.10 14.20
N ASP A 149 -1.27 10.74 15.12
CA ASP A 149 -1.81 9.38 15.23
C ASP A 149 -3.16 9.16 14.51
N GLN A 150 -3.65 10.18 13.82
CA GLN A 150 -4.93 10.14 13.13
C GLN A 150 -4.76 10.02 11.63
N SER A 151 -5.75 9.40 11.01
CA SER A 151 -5.81 9.18 9.55
C SER A 151 -7.00 9.92 8.97
N PHE A 152 -6.74 10.62 7.87
CA PHE A 152 -7.73 11.42 7.16
C PHE A 152 -7.84 10.90 5.73
N TYR A 153 -9.07 10.61 5.31
CA TYR A 153 -9.35 10.02 4.02
C TYR A 153 -9.98 11.05 3.08
N ILE A 154 -9.81 10.85 1.77
CA ILE A 154 -10.62 11.58 0.80
C ILE A 154 -12.09 11.20 0.93
N TYR A 155 -12.99 12.11 0.57
CA TYR A 155 -14.45 11.92 0.70
C TYR A 155 -14.97 11.64 2.12
N GLU A 156 -14.16 11.84 3.16
CA GLU A 156 -14.63 11.81 4.54
C GLU A 156 -14.65 13.21 5.15
N PRO A 157 -15.71 13.58 5.91
CA PRO A 157 -15.71 14.82 6.67
C PRO A 157 -14.54 14.87 7.66
N ALA A 158 -13.81 15.98 7.67
CA ALA A 158 -12.71 16.23 8.59
C ALA A 158 -12.88 17.61 9.23
N GLN A 159 -12.68 17.68 10.55
CA GLN A 159 -12.66 18.96 11.24
C GLN A 159 -11.25 19.55 11.20
N ILE A 160 -11.15 20.82 10.82
CA ILE A 160 -9.88 21.57 10.84
C ILE A 160 -9.77 22.42 12.12
N ILE A 161 -8.59 23.01 12.37
CA ILE A 161 -8.29 23.83 13.56
C ILE A 161 -9.33 24.94 13.78
N ASP A 162 -9.81 25.58 12.73
CA ASP A 162 -10.86 26.63 12.77
C ASP A 162 -12.25 26.08 13.14
N ARG A 163 -12.34 24.80 13.53
CA ARG A 163 -13.55 24.03 13.86
C ARG A 163 -14.53 23.82 12.71
N ASN A 164 -14.25 24.37 11.54
CA ASN A 164 -15.00 24.09 10.32
C ASN A 164 -14.86 22.62 9.92
N VAL A 165 -15.93 22.06 9.35
CA VAL A 165 -15.93 20.71 8.77
C VAL A 165 -15.80 20.83 7.27
N VAL A 166 -14.79 20.16 6.72
CA VAL A 166 -14.46 20.15 5.29
C VAL A 166 -14.37 18.71 4.79
N VAL A 167 -14.35 18.52 3.47
CA VAL A 167 -14.13 17.21 2.86
C VAL A 167 -12.87 17.27 2.00
N PRO A 168 -11.82 16.48 2.29
CA PRO A 168 -10.63 16.37 1.46
C PRO A 168 -10.93 15.63 0.15
N LEU A 169 -10.36 16.12 -0.96
CA LEU A 169 -10.47 15.48 -2.27
C LEU A 169 -9.13 15.15 -2.91
N TYR A 170 -8.06 15.87 -2.55
CA TYR A 170 -6.71 15.60 -3.04
C TYR A 170 -5.68 15.83 -1.94
N PHE A 171 -4.68 14.96 -1.89
CA PHE A 171 -3.50 15.09 -1.04
C PHE A 171 -2.25 15.16 -1.92
N TYR A 172 -1.38 16.13 -1.67
CA TYR A 172 -0.21 16.39 -2.50
C TYR A 172 0.85 17.17 -1.73
N ASN A 173 2.09 17.05 -2.18
CA ASN A 173 3.20 17.85 -1.69
C ASN A 173 3.33 19.14 -2.50
N LYS A 174 3.63 20.24 -1.84
CA LYS A 174 4.03 21.50 -2.47
C LYS A 174 5.12 22.16 -1.64
N GLY A 175 6.30 22.35 -2.22
CA GLY A 175 7.46 22.90 -1.51
C GLY A 175 7.87 22.07 -0.29
N ASN A 176 7.91 20.74 -0.44
CA ASN A 176 8.22 19.77 0.62
C ASN A 176 7.27 19.79 1.84
N LYS A 177 6.06 20.33 1.68
CA LYS A 177 5.01 20.27 2.70
C LYS A 177 3.78 19.59 2.15
N LEU A 178 3.18 18.72 2.96
CA LEU A 178 1.96 18.01 2.61
C LEU A 178 0.76 18.94 2.76
N ARG A 179 -0.09 18.97 1.74
CA ARG A 179 -1.27 19.81 1.64
C ARG A 179 -2.48 19.00 1.21
N ALA A 180 -3.65 19.57 1.47
CA ALA A 180 -4.91 19.03 0.99
C ALA A 180 -5.69 20.10 0.21
N LYS A 181 -6.33 19.68 -0.87
CA LYS A 181 -7.45 20.42 -1.47
C LYS A 181 -8.73 19.92 -0.83
N VAL A 182 -9.46 20.82 -0.19
CA VAL A 182 -10.70 20.52 0.54
C VAL A 182 -11.86 21.34 0.00
N CYS A 183 -13.07 20.80 0.08
CA CYS A 183 -14.29 21.53 -0.19
C CYS A 183 -15.12 21.72 1.09
N LYS A 184 -16.03 22.69 1.04
CA LYS A 184 -16.98 22.93 2.12
C LYS A 184 -18.04 21.83 2.12
N LEU A 185 -18.34 21.31 3.31
CA LEU A 185 -19.43 20.37 3.51
C LEU A 185 -20.76 21.13 3.58
N ASN A 186 -21.73 20.73 2.75
CA ASN A 186 -23.09 21.22 2.82
C ASN A 186 -23.89 20.31 3.76
N VAL A 187 -24.57 20.93 4.73
CA VAL A 187 -25.27 20.24 5.80
C VAL A 187 -26.73 20.68 5.75
N LEU A 188 -27.63 19.76 5.41
CA LEU A 188 -29.08 19.99 5.41
C LEU A 188 -29.69 19.27 6.62
N VAL A 189 -30.36 20.02 7.50
CA VAL A 189 -31.07 19.44 8.64
C VAL A 189 -32.50 19.09 8.21
N LEU A 190 -32.86 17.81 8.32
CA LEU A 190 -34.17 17.28 7.97
C LEU A 190 -35.16 17.44 9.15
N PRO A 191 -36.48 17.48 8.89
CA PRO A 191 -37.49 17.57 9.95
C PRO A 191 -37.43 16.44 10.98
N SER A 192 -36.87 15.28 10.61
CA SER A 192 -36.66 14.11 11.48
C SER A 192 -35.47 14.25 12.44
N SER A 193 -34.83 15.43 12.53
CA SER A 193 -33.57 15.66 13.26
C SER A 193 -32.37 14.88 12.71
N LEU A 194 -32.51 14.31 11.52
CA LEU A 194 -31.39 13.73 10.75
C LEU A 194 -30.74 14.80 9.88
N VAL A 195 -29.53 14.50 9.40
CA VAL A 195 -28.73 15.43 8.61
C VAL A 195 -28.34 14.76 7.31
N GLU A 196 -28.49 15.48 6.20
CA GLU A 196 -27.96 15.08 4.91
C GLU A 196 -26.65 15.83 4.65
N LEU A 197 -25.59 15.08 4.38
CA LEU A 197 -24.28 15.62 4.07
C LEU A 197 -24.08 15.59 2.56
N SER A 198 -23.75 16.72 1.96
CA SER A 198 -23.42 16.77 0.55
C SER A 198 -22.19 17.62 0.24
N ILE A 199 -21.52 17.27 -0.86
CA ILE A 199 -20.50 18.11 -1.48
C ILE A 199 -21.02 18.61 -2.83
N SER A 200 -20.57 19.80 -3.23
CA SER A 200 -20.84 20.29 -4.58
C SER A 200 -20.31 19.29 -5.62
N GLY A 201 -21.09 19.02 -6.67
CA GLY A 201 -20.63 18.21 -7.80
C GLY A 201 -19.52 18.90 -8.60
N ASP A 202 -18.76 18.12 -9.38
CA ASP A 202 -17.77 18.61 -10.35
C ASP A 202 -16.60 19.43 -9.75
N LEU A 203 -16.06 18.97 -8.63
CA LEU A 203 -14.89 19.58 -8.01
C LEU A 203 -13.59 19.03 -8.63
N ASN A 204 -12.99 19.82 -9.52
CA ASN A 204 -11.64 19.62 -10.03
C ASN A 204 -10.60 20.28 -9.09
N PHE A 205 -9.34 19.91 -9.22
CA PHE A 205 -8.23 20.40 -8.40
C PHE A 205 -8.09 21.93 -8.42
N TYR A 206 -8.36 22.57 -9.57
CA TYR A 206 -8.30 24.03 -9.75
C TYR A 206 -9.65 24.74 -9.58
N SER A 207 -10.71 24.06 -9.15
CA SER A 207 -12.01 24.70 -8.95
C SER A 207 -11.94 25.77 -7.86
N SER A 208 -12.57 26.92 -8.08
CA SER A 208 -12.60 28.03 -7.11
C SER A 208 -13.27 27.68 -5.77
N ASN A 209 -14.12 26.66 -5.78
CA ASN A 209 -14.78 26.12 -4.58
C ASN A 209 -13.85 25.24 -3.72
N MET A 210 -12.63 24.96 -4.18
CA MET A 210 -11.63 24.21 -3.43
C MET A 210 -10.71 25.16 -2.66
N LYS A 211 -10.63 24.95 -1.34
CA LYS A 211 -9.64 25.60 -0.48
C LYS A 211 -8.40 24.72 -0.39
N GLU A 212 -7.22 25.34 -0.45
CA GLU A 212 -5.97 24.69 -0.08
C GLU A 212 -5.71 24.88 1.41
N ILE A 213 -5.35 23.80 2.10
CA ILE A 213 -4.94 23.82 3.51
C ILE A 213 -3.68 22.98 3.70
N MET A 214 -2.94 23.27 4.77
CA MET A 214 -1.85 22.44 5.24
C MET A 214 -2.39 21.14 5.86
N ALA A 215 -1.68 20.02 5.71
CA ALA A 215 -2.10 18.76 6.33
C ALA A 215 -2.17 18.87 7.86
N GLU A 216 -1.30 19.68 8.47
CA GLU A 216 -1.30 19.92 9.92
C GLU A 216 -2.53 20.69 10.42
N GLU A 217 -3.35 21.27 9.54
CA GLU A 217 -4.61 21.93 9.92
C GLU A 217 -5.72 20.94 10.25
N PHE A 218 -5.56 19.64 9.95
CA PHE A 218 -6.53 18.62 10.32
C PHE A 218 -6.49 18.34 11.82
N LEU A 219 -7.66 18.35 12.46
CA LEU A 219 -7.80 18.23 13.92
C LEU A 219 -8.58 16.98 14.33
N LYS A 220 -9.73 16.68 13.70
CA LYS A 220 -10.52 15.49 14.02
C LYS A 220 -10.95 14.73 12.77
N PRO A 221 -10.70 13.41 12.70
CA PRO A 221 -11.20 12.57 11.63
C PRO A 221 -12.72 12.37 11.80
N TYR A 222 -13.38 11.94 10.73
CA TYR A 222 -14.83 11.79 10.65
C TYR A 222 -15.47 11.08 11.86
N HIS A 223 -14.85 10.00 12.34
CA HIS A 223 -15.38 9.20 13.45
C HIS A 223 -15.37 9.91 14.81
N GLU A 224 -14.61 11.00 14.96
CA GLU A 224 -14.55 11.81 16.19
C GLU A 224 -15.40 13.09 16.10
N ILE A 225 -16.00 13.39 14.94
CA ILE A 225 -16.79 14.60 14.76
C ILE A 225 -18.15 14.46 15.45
N THR A 226 -18.47 15.44 16.29
CA THR A 226 -19.77 15.57 16.96
C THR A 226 -20.56 16.73 16.36
N PHE A 227 -21.88 16.55 16.23
CA PHE A 227 -22.80 17.62 15.88
C PHE A 227 -23.02 18.57 17.07
N ASN A 228 -23.67 19.72 16.85
CA ASN A 228 -23.89 20.75 17.88
C ASN A 228 -24.56 20.20 19.15
N ASP A 229 -25.41 19.18 19.02
CA ASP A 229 -26.11 18.53 20.13
C ASP A 229 -25.24 17.50 20.89
N GLY A 230 -23.94 17.40 20.57
CA GLY A 230 -23.00 16.43 21.16
C GLY A 230 -23.10 15.01 20.61
N ARG A 231 -24.10 14.70 19.77
CA ARG A 231 -24.25 13.40 19.11
C ARG A 231 -23.18 13.19 18.02
N PRO A 232 -22.63 11.98 17.84
CA PRO A 232 -21.67 11.69 16.76
C PRO A 232 -22.26 11.94 15.38
N LEU A 233 -21.54 12.63 14.50
CA LEU A 233 -22.03 12.99 13.16
C LEU A 233 -22.50 11.76 12.37
N LYS A 234 -21.72 10.67 12.45
CA LYS A 234 -22.03 9.36 11.84
C LYS A 234 -23.43 8.82 12.18
N SER A 235 -23.92 9.08 13.39
CA SER A 235 -25.24 8.61 13.83
C SER A 235 -26.39 9.40 13.21
N ILE A 236 -26.14 10.68 12.88
CA ILE A 236 -27.17 11.61 12.41
C ILE A 236 -27.23 11.64 10.88
N CYS A 237 -26.11 11.36 10.20
CA CYS A 237 -26.01 11.34 8.73
C CYS A 237 -26.15 9.97 8.07
N ARG A 238 -26.50 8.92 8.83
CA ARG A 238 -26.61 7.53 8.34
C ARG A 238 -25.35 6.98 7.67
N ASN A 239 -24.19 7.61 7.92
CA ASN A 239 -22.93 7.28 7.28
C ASN A 239 -22.92 7.46 5.75
N GLU A 240 -23.71 8.40 5.25
CA GLU A 240 -23.80 8.70 3.82
C GLU A 240 -23.29 10.11 3.52
N LEU A 241 -22.56 10.23 2.41
CA LEU A 241 -22.14 11.49 1.84
C LEU A 241 -22.61 11.54 0.39
N TYR A 242 -23.41 12.55 0.06
CA TYR A 242 -24.00 12.71 -1.26
C TYR A 242 -23.13 13.64 -2.13
N GLY A 243 -22.91 13.23 -3.37
CA GLY A 243 -22.19 14.03 -4.35
C GLY A 243 -22.34 13.41 -5.73
N LYS A 244 -22.30 14.24 -6.78
CA LYS A 244 -22.14 13.71 -8.14
C LYS A 244 -20.72 13.19 -8.28
N VAL A 245 -20.58 11.86 -8.33
CA VAL A 245 -19.33 11.20 -8.72
C VAL A 245 -19.29 11.22 -10.24
N ASN A 246 -18.30 11.89 -10.83
CA ASN A 246 -18.03 11.69 -12.24
C ASN A 246 -17.50 10.27 -12.42
N SER A 247 -18.37 9.39 -12.88
CA SER A 247 -18.00 8.12 -13.48
C SER A 247 -17.25 8.40 -14.77
N PHE A 248 -15.94 8.61 -14.69
CA PHE A 248 -15.07 8.42 -15.86
C PHE A 248 -14.82 6.92 -15.99
N ILE A 249 -15.71 6.25 -16.71
CA ILE A 249 -15.40 5.00 -17.39
C ILE A 249 -15.48 5.34 -18.88
N GLU A 250 -14.31 5.54 -19.49
CA GLU A 250 -14.12 5.25 -20.92
C GLU A 250 -13.40 3.90 -21.02
#